data_AF-A0A2N3EDY8-F1
#
_entry.id   AF-A0A2N3EDY8-F1
#
_cell.length_a   1.000
_cell.length_b   1.000
_cell.length_c   1.000
_cell.angle_alpha   90.00
_cell.angle_beta   90.00
_cell.angle_gamma   90.00
#
_symmetry.space_group_name_H-M   'P 1'
#
loop_
_entity.id
_entity.type
_entity.pdbx_description
1 polymer ?
#
loop_
_entity_poly.entity_id
_entity_poly.type
_entity_poly.pdbx_seq_one_letter_code
_entity_poly.pdbx_strand_id
1 'polypeptide(L)'
;MGKITGFLEIDRRDRNYLPAADRVRNYKEFVIPLAEDALRDQAARCMDCGIPYCHNGCPVNNQIPDWNNLVYHSDWEEACRDLHSTNNFPEFTGRICPAPCETSCTLNLIDAPVTIKTIECAIVERGWAEGWLPPRPPATKTGKRVAIVGAGPAGLAAAQQLARTGHEVHLFEKNLKAGGLLRYGIPDFKLEKHVIDRRLEQLEAEGVIFHYGVHIGIDRDAKELLGAFDALLLTGGSETPRDLPVEGRTLSGVHFAMEFLPQQNRRVSGEPIGQVEPILADGKHVVVIGGGDTGSDCIGNSFRQGAISVTQL
;
A
#
# COMPACT_ATOMS: atom_id res chain seq x y z
N MET A 1 20.46 16.65 -13.54
CA MET A 1 19.27 15.85 -13.92
C MET A 1 19.66 14.77 -14.90
N GLY A 2 18.76 13.83 -15.20
CA GLY A 2 19.01 12.68 -16.07
C GLY A 2 19.60 13.03 -17.45
N LYS A 3 19.79 12.02 -18.30
CA LYS A 3 20.30 12.26 -19.66
C LYS A 3 19.34 13.19 -20.42
N ILE A 4 19.82 14.36 -20.87
CA ILE A 4 19.00 15.39 -21.54
C ILE A 4 18.15 14.81 -22.68
N THR A 5 18.71 13.88 -23.45
CA THR A 5 18.07 13.21 -24.59
C THR A 5 17.60 11.79 -24.26
N GLY A 6 17.62 11.37 -22.99
CA GLY A 6 17.34 10.00 -22.59
C GLY A 6 15.96 9.51 -23.02
N PHE A 7 14.95 10.38 -22.97
CA PHE A 7 13.60 10.07 -23.44
C PHE A 7 13.48 9.87 -24.95
N LEU A 8 14.43 10.37 -25.75
CA LEU A 8 14.47 10.17 -27.21
C LEU A 8 15.19 8.88 -27.61
N GLU A 9 16.07 8.39 -26.75
CA GLU A 9 17.00 7.28 -27.06
C GLU A 9 16.63 5.97 -26.35
N ILE A 10 15.81 6.04 -25.30
CA ILE A 10 15.49 4.91 -24.44
C ILE A 10 13.99 4.69 -24.47
N ASP A 11 13.58 3.49 -24.87
CA ASP A 11 12.18 3.07 -24.83
C ASP A 11 11.70 2.83 -23.39
N ARG A 12 10.39 3.00 -23.17
CA ARG A 12 9.76 2.62 -21.90
C ARG A 12 9.91 1.12 -21.68
N ARG A 13 10.35 0.74 -20.49
CA ARG A 13 10.39 -0.66 -20.06
C ARG A 13 9.66 -0.83 -18.73
N ASP A 14 8.53 -1.50 -18.77
CA ASP A 14 7.76 -1.85 -17.58
C ASP A 14 8.27 -3.15 -16.92
N ARG A 15 7.86 -3.35 -15.67
CA ARG A 15 8.09 -4.61 -14.95
C ARG A 15 7.29 -5.74 -15.61
N ASN A 16 7.90 -6.91 -15.69
CA ASN A 16 7.25 -8.11 -16.20
C ASN A 16 6.53 -8.86 -15.09
N TYR A 17 5.69 -9.81 -15.48
CA TYR A 17 5.01 -10.71 -14.56
C TYR A 17 5.49 -12.14 -14.74
N LEU A 18 5.45 -12.93 -13.65
CA LEU A 18 5.54 -14.38 -13.76
C LEU A 18 4.42 -14.92 -14.66
N PRO A 19 4.63 -16.05 -15.36
CA PRO A 19 3.62 -16.67 -16.21
C PRO A 19 2.29 -16.86 -15.47
N ALA A 20 1.18 -16.66 -16.20
CA ALA A 20 -0.16 -16.76 -15.62
C ALA A 20 -0.39 -18.10 -14.91
N ALA A 21 0.05 -19.21 -15.51
CA ALA A 21 -0.07 -20.56 -14.97
C ALA A 21 0.66 -20.76 -13.63
N ASP A 22 1.74 -19.99 -13.38
CA ASP A 22 2.52 -20.09 -12.15
C ASP A 22 1.92 -19.22 -11.05
N ARG A 23 1.55 -17.97 -11.38
CA ARG A 23 1.08 -16.99 -10.39
C ARG A 23 -0.32 -17.26 -9.83
N VAL A 24 -1.13 -18.09 -10.48
CA VAL A 24 -2.46 -18.49 -9.97
C VAL A 24 -2.40 -19.63 -8.94
N ARG A 25 -1.26 -20.29 -8.78
CA ARG A 25 -1.10 -21.44 -7.86
C ARG A 25 -0.73 -21.05 -6.43
N ASN A 26 -0.48 -19.77 -6.20
CA ASN A 26 -0.07 -19.25 -4.89
C ASN A 26 -0.48 -17.77 -4.74
N TYR A 27 -0.18 -17.22 -3.57
CA TYR A 27 -0.53 -15.85 -3.17
C TYR A 27 0.68 -14.91 -3.09
N LYS A 28 1.84 -15.30 -3.64
CA LYS A 28 3.06 -14.45 -3.62
C LYS A 28 2.96 -13.33 -4.65
N GLU A 29 3.71 -12.24 -4.42
CA GLU A 29 3.90 -11.22 -5.45
C GLU A 29 4.49 -11.86 -6.71
N PHE A 30 3.97 -11.45 -7.87
CA PHE A 30 4.36 -12.02 -9.17
C PHE A 30 5.06 -11.01 -10.09
N VAL A 31 5.29 -9.79 -9.60
CA VAL A 31 5.94 -8.72 -10.36
C VAL A 31 7.45 -8.92 -10.29
N ILE A 32 8.08 -8.99 -11.46
CA ILE A 32 9.52 -9.17 -11.60
C ILE A 32 10.17 -7.77 -11.62
N PRO A 33 11.08 -7.46 -10.67
CA PRO A 33 11.80 -6.19 -10.67
C PRO A 33 12.61 -5.99 -11.94
N LEU A 34 12.83 -4.73 -12.31
CA LEU A 34 13.82 -4.39 -13.33
C LEU A 34 15.23 -4.53 -12.76
N ALA A 35 16.18 -4.89 -13.62
CA ALA A 35 17.60 -4.82 -13.28
C ALA A 35 18.05 -3.35 -13.12
N GLU A 36 19.15 -3.14 -12.39
CA GLU A 36 19.64 -1.81 -12.04
C GLU A 36 19.99 -0.95 -13.26
N ASP A 37 20.56 -1.56 -14.30
CA ASP A 37 20.85 -0.91 -15.58
C ASP A 37 19.56 -0.39 -16.24
N ALA A 38 18.53 -1.22 -16.29
CA ALA A 38 17.22 -0.84 -16.82
C ALA A 38 16.54 0.24 -15.96
N LEU A 39 16.68 0.19 -14.64
CA LEU A 39 16.14 1.24 -13.75
C LEU A 39 16.83 2.57 -13.99
N ARG A 40 18.15 2.57 -14.14
CA ARG A 40 18.94 3.76 -14.47
C ARG A 40 18.53 4.33 -15.83
N ASP A 41 18.31 3.47 -16.81
CA ASP A 41 17.83 3.88 -18.14
C ASP A 41 16.42 4.48 -18.06
N GLN A 42 15.50 3.89 -17.30
CA GLN A 42 14.17 4.46 -17.12
C GLN A 42 14.20 5.79 -16.36
N ALA A 43 15.08 5.95 -15.37
CA ALA A 43 15.28 7.21 -14.67
C ALA A 43 15.86 8.30 -15.60
N ALA A 44 16.72 7.91 -16.55
CA ALA A 44 17.29 8.80 -17.57
C ALA A 44 16.24 9.36 -18.55
N ARG A 45 15.05 8.75 -18.65
CA ARG A 45 13.93 9.27 -19.47
C ARG A 45 13.25 10.50 -18.86
N CYS A 46 13.60 10.89 -17.63
CA CYS A 46 13.08 12.12 -17.04
C CYS A 46 13.55 13.35 -17.82
N MET A 47 12.62 14.15 -18.35
CA MET A 47 12.92 15.33 -19.17
C MET A 47 13.38 16.56 -18.37
N ASP A 48 13.46 16.46 -17.03
CA ASP A 48 13.79 17.59 -16.17
C ASP A 48 12.94 18.86 -16.45
N CYS A 49 11.61 18.67 -16.40
CA CYS A 49 10.67 19.73 -16.75
C CYS A 49 10.78 20.91 -15.77
N GLY A 50 10.90 22.14 -16.28
CA GLY A 50 10.86 23.35 -15.44
C GLY A 50 9.58 23.49 -14.60
N ILE A 51 8.45 22.94 -15.07
CA ILE A 51 7.24 22.71 -14.28
C ILE A 51 6.99 21.20 -14.21
N PRO A 52 7.37 20.51 -13.12
CA PRO A 52 7.21 19.07 -13.01
C PRO A 52 5.76 18.70 -12.66
N TYR A 53 4.91 18.52 -13.67
CA TYR A 53 3.51 18.12 -13.48
C TYR A 53 3.35 16.79 -12.72
N CYS A 54 4.36 15.91 -12.76
CA CYS A 54 4.39 14.69 -11.97
C CYS A 54 4.35 14.97 -10.44
N HIS A 55 4.91 16.09 -9.96
CA HIS A 55 4.81 16.51 -8.55
C HIS A 55 3.35 16.75 -8.17
N ASN A 56 2.65 17.56 -8.97
CA ASN A 56 1.26 17.91 -8.71
C ASN A 56 0.31 16.72 -8.92
N GLY A 57 0.66 15.81 -9.83
CA GLY A 57 -0.08 14.56 -10.02
C GLY A 57 0.09 13.58 -8.85
N CYS A 58 1.14 13.73 -8.04
CA CYS A 58 1.36 12.91 -6.86
C CYS A 58 0.64 13.53 -5.64
N PRO A 59 -0.30 12.84 -4.97
CA PRO A 59 -1.03 13.39 -3.83
C PRO A 59 -0.17 13.73 -2.60
N VAL A 60 1.04 13.17 -2.52
CA VAL A 60 2.02 13.47 -1.46
C VAL A 60 3.13 14.41 -1.94
N ASN A 61 2.98 14.97 -3.15
CA ASN A 61 3.91 15.93 -3.75
C ASN A 61 5.36 15.44 -3.76
N ASN A 62 5.58 14.15 -4.08
CA ASN A 62 6.92 13.56 -4.18
C ASN A 62 7.83 14.37 -5.12
N GLN A 63 9.11 14.46 -4.76
CA GLN A 63 10.18 15.15 -5.50
C GLN A 63 10.73 14.28 -6.66
N ILE A 64 9.84 13.91 -7.59
CA ILE A 64 10.06 12.86 -8.58
C ILE A 64 11.31 13.03 -9.47
N PRO A 65 11.56 14.19 -10.11
CA PRO A 65 12.77 14.42 -10.89
C PRO A 65 14.04 14.32 -10.06
N ASP A 66 14.00 14.68 -8.77
CA ASP A 66 15.17 14.73 -7.90
C ASP A 66 15.66 13.31 -7.59
N TRP A 67 14.80 12.44 -7.05
CA TRP A 67 15.19 11.05 -6.84
C TRP A 67 15.39 10.25 -8.15
N ASN A 68 14.75 10.62 -9.27
CA ASN A 68 15.08 10.03 -10.58
C ASN A 68 16.51 10.40 -11.00
N ASN A 69 16.89 11.67 -10.82
CA ASN A 69 18.24 12.12 -11.10
C ASN A 69 19.27 11.40 -10.23
N LEU A 70 18.97 11.20 -8.95
CA LEU A 70 19.84 10.48 -8.02
C LEU A 70 20.00 9.00 -8.43
N VAL A 71 18.90 8.34 -8.81
CA VAL A 71 18.94 6.97 -9.36
C VAL A 71 19.78 6.90 -10.64
N TYR A 72 19.65 7.88 -11.54
CA TYR A 72 20.45 7.95 -12.76
C TYR A 72 21.96 8.01 -12.47
N HIS A 73 22.36 8.76 -11.43
CA HIS A 73 23.75 8.87 -10.97
C HIS A 73 24.20 7.73 -10.04
N SER A 74 23.32 6.75 -9.77
CA SER A 74 23.56 5.65 -8.82
C SER A 74 23.71 6.10 -7.35
N ASP A 75 23.19 7.28 -7.00
CA ASP A 75 23.15 7.83 -5.63
C ASP A 75 21.90 7.33 -4.89
N TRP A 76 21.80 6.01 -4.73
CA TRP A 76 20.60 5.33 -4.25
C TRP A 76 20.22 5.63 -2.80
N GLU A 77 21.19 5.80 -1.91
CA GLU A 77 20.93 6.13 -0.51
C GLU A 77 20.31 7.53 -0.37
N GLU A 78 20.84 8.49 -1.13
CA GLU A 78 20.29 9.84 -1.21
C GLU A 78 18.91 9.85 -1.86
N ALA A 79 18.70 9.08 -2.93
CA ALA A 79 17.39 8.90 -3.54
C ALA A 79 16.36 8.34 -2.52
N CYS A 80 16.80 7.42 -1.66
CA CYS A 80 15.97 6.86 -0.60
C CYS A 80 15.61 7.90 0.47
N ARG A 81 16.58 8.73 0.86
CA ARG A 81 16.37 9.85 1.80
C ARG A 81 15.38 10.86 1.24
N ASP A 82 15.57 11.25 -0.02
CA ASP A 82 14.70 12.20 -0.72
C ASP A 82 13.27 11.67 -0.85
N LEU A 83 13.10 10.42 -1.29
CA LEU A 83 11.79 9.78 -1.41
C LEU A 83 11.02 9.75 -0.07
N HIS A 84 11.71 9.46 1.03
CA HIS A 84 11.11 9.44 2.37
C HIS A 84 10.90 10.82 2.98
N SER A 85 11.37 11.90 2.34
CA SER A 85 11.09 13.28 2.80
C SER A 85 9.62 13.66 2.64
N THR A 86 8.91 13.02 1.70
CA THR A 86 7.54 13.34 1.30
C THR A 86 6.59 12.15 1.46
N ASN A 87 7.08 10.91 1.35
CA ASN A 87 6.26 9.71 1.50
C ASN A 87 6.69 8.87 2.70
N ASN A 88 5.75 8.62 3.63
CA ASN A 88 6.00 7.73 4.77
C ASN A 88 6.21 6.27 4.34
N PHE A 89 5.50 5.81 3.29
CA PHE A 89 5.41 4.39 2.93
C PHE A 89 5.54 4.13 1.42
N PRO A 90 6.68 4.47 0.79
CA PRO A 90 6.94 4.22 -0.63
C PRO A 90 6.85 2.73 -1.01
N GLU A 91 7.05 1.81 -0.06
CA GLU A 91 6.90 0.38 -0.30
C GLU A 91 5.45 -0.04 -0.55
N PHE A 92 4.48 0.71 -0.03
CA PHE A 92 3.06 0.48 -0.31
C PHE A 92 2.70 1.13 -1.64
N THR A 93 2.94 2.43 -1.80
CA THR A 93 2.59 3.18 -3.01
C THR A 93 3.29 2.63 -4.27
N GLY A 94 4.57 2.25 -4.18
CA GLY A 94 5.31 1.61 -5.28
C GLY A 94 4.71 0.28 -5.77
N ARG A 95 3.85 -0.35 -4.96
CA ARG A 95 3.11 -1.58 -5.31
C ARG A 95 1.67 -1.29 -5.75
N ILE A 96 0.93 -0.51 -4.97
CA ILE A 96 -0.54 -0.43 -5.12
C ILE A 96 -1.04 0.89 -5.73
N CYS A 97 -0.21 1.94 -5.79
CA CYS A 97 -0.64 3.22 -6.34
C CYS A 97 -1.05 3.08 -7.83
N PRO A 98 -2.12 3.75 -8.30
CA PRO A 98 -2.46 3.79 -9.73
C PRO A 98 -1.53 4.70 -10.55
N ALA A 99 -0.46 5.23 -9.93
CA ALA A 99 0.56 6.06 -10.55
C ALA A 99 0.02 7.31 -11.30
N PRO A 100 -0.81 8.16 -10.66
CA PRO A 100 -1.32 9.39 -11.29
C PRO A 100 -0.19 10.33 -11.73
N CYS A 101 0.97 10.27 -11.07
CA CYS A 101 2.19 10.97 -11.45
C CYS A 101 2.72 10.58 -12.85
N GLU A 102 2.52 9.33 -13.29
CA GLU A 102 2.87 8.89 -14.64
C GLU A 102 1.87 9.43 -15.66
N THR A 103 0.57 9.40 -15.34
CA THR A 103 -0.47 10.02 -16.17
C THR A 103 -0.26 11.52 -16.36
N SER A 104 0.19 12.21 -15.31
CA SER A 104 0.51 13.64 -15.33
C SER A 104 1.91 13.98 -15.87
N CYS A 105 2.73 12.98 -16.22
CA CYS A 105 4.08 13.24 -16.71
C CYS A 105 4.02 14.00 -18.04
N THR A 106 4.80 15.07 -18.19
CA THR A 106 4.84 15.86 -19.44
C THR A 106 5.19 15.00 -20.66
N LEU A 107 6.04 13.98 -20.49
CA LEU A 107 6.41 13.07 -21.57
C LEU A 107 5.18 12.29 -22.09
N ASN A 108 4.20 12.00 -21.22
CA ASN A 108 2.96 11.31 -21.55
C ASN A 108 2.09 12.04 -22.61
N LEU A 109 2.39 13.31 -22.89
CA LEU A 109 1.68 14.08 -23.92
C LEU A 109 2.09 13.68 -25.34
N ILE A 110 3.32 13.21 -25.52
CA ILE A 110 3.90 12.95 -26.85
C ILE A 110 4.50 11.55 -27.00
N ASP A 111 4.78 10.86 -25.88
CA ASP A 111 5.35 9.52 -25.82
C ASP A 111 4.99 8.84 -24.48
N ALA A 112 5.52 7.66 -24.20
CA ALA A 112 5.25 6.92 -22.97
C ALA A 112 5.96 7.54 -21.75
N PRO A 113 5.27 7.67 -20.60
CA PRO A 113 5.80 8.36 -19.42
C PRO A 113 7.00 7.62 -18.80
N VAL A 114 7.71 8.31 -17.91
CA VAL A 114 8.71 7.70 -17.02
C VAL A 114 8.05 6.66 -16.12
N THR A 115 8.70 5.53 -15.85
CA THR A 115 8.20 4.47 -14.95
C THR A 115 8.39 4.84 -13.48
N ILE A 116 7.81 5.96 -13.06
CA ILE A 116 7.97 6.59 -11.73
C ILE A 116 7.66 5.58 -10.61
N LYS A 117 6.54 4.86 -10.69
CA LYS A 117 6.14 3.89 -9.66
C LYS A 117 7.14 2.72 -9.54
N THR A 118 7.70 2.29 -10.66
CA THR A 118 8.70 1.22 -10.67
C THR A 118 10.00 1.66 -10.00
N ILE A 119 10.44 2.90 -10.25
CA ILE A 119 11.66 3.46 -9.66
C ILE A 119 11.44 3.74 -8.16
N GLU A 120 10.29 4.29 -7.76
CA GLU A 120 9.87 4.44 -6.35
C GLU A 120 9.98 3.10 -5.60
N CYS A 121 9.41 2.04 -6.17
CA CYS A 121 9.46 0.70 -5.59
C CYS A 121 10.90 0.17 -5.47
N ALA A 122 11.76 0.42 -6.47
CA ALA A 122 13.14 -0.03 -6.44
C ALA A 122 13.97 0.70 -5.36
N ILE A 123 13.80 2.01 -5.23
CA ILE A 123 14.49 2.83 -4.23
C ILE A 123 14.21 2.31 -2.82
N VAL A 124 12.93 2.12 -2.48
CA VAL A 124 12.56 1.69 -1.12
C VAL A 124 12.98 0.24 -0.83
N GLU A 125 12.86 -0.69 -1.79
CA GLU A 125 13.32 -2.06 -1.58
C GLU A 125 14.85 -2.13 -1.38
N ARG A 126 15.61 -1.34 -2.15
CA ARG A 126 17.05 -1.23 -1.93
C ARG A 126 17.37 -0.62 -0.56
N GLY A 127 16.64 0.42 -0.16
CA GLY A 127 16.81 1.04 1.16
C GLY A 127 16.58 0.08 2.33
N TRP A 128 15.63 -0.84 2.21
CA TRP A 128 15.45 -1.92 3.18
C TRP A 128 16.57 -2.96 3.12
N ALA A 129 16.96 -3.41 1.92
CA ALA A 129 18.00 -4.42 1.73
C ALA A 129 19.38 -3.97 2.25
N GLU A 130 19.71 -2.69 2.08
CA GLU A 130 20.98 -2.08 2.46
C GLU A 130 20.98 -1.50 3.88
N GLY A 131 19.83 -1.50 4.57
CA GLY A 131 19.72 -1.02 5.94
C GLY A 131 19.68 0.51 6.12
N TRP A 132 19.32 1.26 5.08
CA TRP A 132 19.25 2.74 5.11
C TRP A 132 18.02 3.32 5.81
N LEU A 133 17.13 2.45 6.30
CA LEU A 133 15.87 2.82 6.94
C LEU A 133 15.84 2.42 8.43
N PRO A 134 16.80 2.88 9.26
CA PRO A 134 16.77 2.59 10.69
C PRO A 134 15.57 3.32 11.36
N PRO A 135 15.06 2.79 12.49
CA PRO A 135 14.13 3.50 13.34
C PRO A 135 14.67 4.88 13.74
N ARG A 136 13.79 5.88 13.79
CA ARG A 136 14.12 7.27 14.17
C ARG A 136 13.44 7.69 15.49
N PRO A 137 13.82 7.11 16.65
CA PRO A 137 13.24 7.51 17.93
C PRO A 137 13.54 8.99 18.22
N PRO A 138 12.63 9.71 18.89
CA PRO A 138 12.80 11.12 19.19
C PRO A 138 13.91 11.36 20.22
N ALA A 139 14.72 12.40 20.01
CA ALA A 139 15.76 12.79 20.98
C ALA A 139 15.18 13.31 22.31
N THR A 140 14.00 13.93 22.25
CA THR A 140 13.32 14.51 23.42
C THR A 140 11.84 14.15 23.40
N LYS A 141 11.28 13.81 24.56
CA LYS A 141 9.83 13.59 24.72
C LYS A 141 9.11 14.91 24.99
N THR A 142 7.95 15.07 24.39
CA THR A 142 7.12 16.28 24.55
C THR A 142 6.25 16.25 25.81
N GLY A 143 6.12 15.08 26.44
CA GLY A 143 5.19 14.84 27.56
C GLY A 143 3.71 14.80 27.14
N LYS A 144 3.42 14.86 25.83
CA LYS A 144 2.05 14.79 25.28
C LYS A 144 1.71 13.39 24.82
N ARG A 145 0.48 12.97 25.07
CA ARG A 145 -0.05 11.64 24.77
C ARG A 145 -1.12 11.75 23.68
N VAL A 146 -1.00 10.94 22.62
CA VAL A 146 -1.93 10.95 21.50
C VAL A 146 -2.51 9.55 21.28
N ALA A 147 -3.83 9.47 21.17
CA ALA A 147 -4.54 8.26 20.77
C ALA A 147 -4.91 8.33 19.28
N ILE A 148 -4.72 7.22 18.57
CA ILE A 148 -5.07 7.05 17.16
C ILE A 148 -5.96 5.82 17.03
N VAL A 149 -7.15 5.97 16.44
CA VAL A 149 -8.12 4.89 16.26
C VAL A 149 -8.12 4.40 14.82
N GLY A 150 -7.61 3.20 14.59
CA GLY A 150 -7.51 2.50 13.32
C GLY A 150 -6.08 2.45 12.77
N ALA A 151 -5.54 1.24 12.56
CA ALA A 151 -4.18 1.01 12.08
C ALA A 151 -4.05 0.92 10.56
N GLY A 152 -4.88 1.67 9.82
CA GLY A 152 -4.72 1.83 8.38
C GLY A 152 -3.57 2.76 8.00
N PRO A 153 -3.31 2.99 6.70
CA PRO A 153 -2.24 3.86 6.22
C PRO A 153 -2.22 5.25 6.89
N ALA A 154 -3.39 5.87 7.06
CA ALA A 154 -3.52 7.18 7.70
C ALA A 154 -3.08 7.16 9.18
N GLY A 155 -3.53 6.16 9.94
CA GLY A 155 -3.16 6.01 11.35
C GLY A 155 -1.68 5.70 11.52
N LEU A 156 -1.12 4.83 10.66
CA LEU A 156 0.31 4.50 10.67
C LEU A 156 1.18 5.71 10.33
N ALA A 157 0.80 6.51 9.32
CA ALA A 157 1.56 7.71 8.92
C ALA A 157 1.53 8.75 10.05
N ALA A 158 0.36 9.01 10.62
CA ALA A 158 0.22 9.91 11.75
C ALA A 158 1.03 9.44 12.96
N ALA A 159 0.99 8.15 13.28
CA ALA A 159 1.75 7.57 14.37
C ALA A 159 3.26 7.77 14.20
N GLN A 160 3.78 7.52 12.99
CA GLN A 160 5.19 7.71 12.68
C GLN A 160 5.61 9.17 12.91
N GLN A 161 4.87 10.13 12.35
CA GLN A 161 5.24 11.54 12.45
C GLN A 161 5.17 12.03 13.90
N LEU A 162 4.13 11.64 14.64
CA LEU A 162 3.94 12.03 16.04
C LEU A 162 4.99 11.40 16.97
N ALA A 163 5.31 10.11 16.79
CA ALA A 163 6.33 9.41 17.57
C ALA A 163 7.72 10.05 17.36
N ARG A 164 8.09 10.33 16.10
CA ARG A 164 9.34 11.01 15.74
C ARG A 164 9.45 12.43 16.30
N THR A 165 8.32 13.10 16.53
CA THR A 165 8.27 14.43 17.16
C THR A 165 8.42 14.37 18.69
N GLY A 166 8.32 13.18 19.30
CA GLY A 166 8.47 13.01 20.74
C GLY A 166 7.18 12.78 21.52
N HIS A 167 6.04 12.63 20.85
CA HIS A 167 4.77 12.29 21.51
C HIS A 167 4.75 10.82 21.94
N GLU A 168 4.00 10.52 23.01
CA GLU A 168 3.63 9.16 23.37
C GLU A 168 2.40 8.76 22.56
N VAL A 169 2.57 7.84 21.60
CA VAL A 169 1.54 7.49 20.64
C VAL A 169 0.96 6.11 20.96
N HIS A 170 -0.35 6.06 21.18
CA HIS A 170 -1.12 4.83 21.33
C HIS A 170 -2.01 4.64 20.11
N LEU A 171 -1.81 3.54 19.40
CA LEU A 171 -2.58 3.21 18.21
C LEU A 171 -3.48 2.00 18.48
N PHE A 172 -4.78 2.18 18.35
CA PHE A 172 -5.81 1.18 18.63
C PHE A 172 -6.32 0.55 17.33
N GLU A 173 -6.37 -0.78 17.28
CA GLU A 173 -6.80 -1.57 16.12
C GLU A 173 -7.80 -2.63 16.55
N LYS A 174 -8.92 -2.73 15.82
CA LYS A 174 -9.97 -3.71 16.11
C LYS A 174 -9.57 -5.14 15.70
N ASN A 175 -8.70 -5.27 14.71
CA ASN A 175 -8.21 -6.56 14.24
C ASN A 175 -6.98 -7.05 15.03
N LEU A 176 -6.57 -8.29 14.76
CA LEU A 176 -5.42 -8.91 15.43
C LEU A 176 -4.07 -8.33 14.97
N LYS A 177 -4.02 -7.70 13.79
CA LYS A 177 -2.81 -7.11 13.22
C LYS A 177 -3.10 -5.74 12.60
N ALA A 178 -2.10 -4.86 12.60
CA ALA A 178 -2.18 -3.55 11.97
C ALA A 178 -2.07 -3.62 10.44
N GLY A 179 -2.56 -2.58 9.75
CA GLY A 179 -2.49 -2.41 8.30
C GLY A 179 -3.82 -2.04 7.65
N GLY A 180 -4.95 -2.18 8.37
CA GLY A 180 -6.28 -1.92 7.81
C GLY A 180 -6.52 -2.69 6.51
N LEU A 181 -7.00 -1.99 5.47
CA LEU A 181 -7.21 -2.59 4.15
C LEU A 181 -5.92 -3.03 3.42
N LEU A 182 -4.75 -2.50 3.79
CA LEU A 182 -3.47 -3.04 3.25
C LEU A 182 -3.31 -4.52 3.61
N ARG A 183 -3.79 -4.90 4.81
CA ARG A 183 -3.72 -6.28 5.31
C ARG A 183 -4.96 -7.08 5.00
N TYR A 184 -6.13 -6.54 5.28
CA TYR A 184 -7.38 -7.32 5.24
C TYR A 184 -8.17 -7.14 3.95
N GLY A 185 -7.88 -6.11 3.14
CA GLY A 185 -8.51 -5.90 1.83
C GLY A 185 -7.65 -6.43 0.69
N ILE A 186 -6.52 -5.75 0.45
CA ILE A 186 -5.63 -6.02 -0.68
C ILE A 186 -5.01 -7.42 -0.54
N PRO A 187 -5.10 -8.29 -1.56
CA PRO A 187 -4.51 -9.63 -1.52
C PRO A 187 -2.98 -9.64 -1.47
N ASP A 188 -2.39 -10.68 -0.87
CA ASP A 188 -0.94 -10.89 -0.81
C ASP A 188 -0.24 -10.89 -2.18
N PHE A 189 -0.91 -11.36 -3.24
CA PHE A 189 -0.32 -11.38 -4.59
C PHE A 189 -0.14 -9.98 -5.21
N LYS A 190 -0.72 -8.94 -4.59
CA LYS A 190 -0.48 -7.52 -4.93
C LYS A 190 0.42 -6.82 -3.90
N LEU A 191 0.34 -7.21 -2.63
CA LEU A 191 1.11 -6.65 -1.52
C LEU A 191 1.26 -7.72 -0.44
N GLU A 192 2.42 -8.36 -0.38
CA GLU A 192 2.73 -9.37 0.63
C GLU A 192 2.83 -8.75 2.03
N LYS A 193 2.28 -9.43 3.05
CA LYS A 193 2.13 -8.79 4.37
C LYS A 193 3.43 -8.54 5.12
N HIS A 194 4.50 -9.25 4.79
CA HIS A 194 5.82 -9.00 5.37
C HIS A 194 6.32 -7.57 5.10
N VAL A 195 5.89 -6.95 3.99
CA VAL A 195 6.18 -5.54 3.65
C VAL A 195 5.55 -4.59 4.67
N ILE A 196 4.37 -4.94 5.20
CA ILE A 196 3.70 -4.20 6.27
C ILE A 196 4.41 -4.50 7.60
N ASP A 197 4.69 -5.79 7.88
CA ASP A 197 5.29 -6.23 9.14
C ASP A 197 6.63 -5.52 9.42
N ARG A 198 7.56 -5.47 8.46
CA ARG A 198 8.85 -4.76 8.64
C ARG A 198 8.67 -3.26 8.95
N ARG A 199 7.61 -2.63 8.44
CA ARG A 199 7.32 -1.23 8.76
C ARG A 199 6.74 -1.09 10.16
N LEU A 200 5.88 -2.01 10.59
CA LEU A 200 5.35 -2.02 11.95
C LEU A 200 6.47 -2.20 12.98
N GLU A 201 7.42 -3.10 12.74
CA GLU A 201 8.62 -3.28 13.58
C GLU A 201 9.41 -1.96 13.73
N GLN A 202 9.58 -1.20 12.64
CA GLN A 202 10.21 0.11 12.72
C GLN A 202 9.40 1.10 13.57
N LEU A 203 8.07 1.13 13.44
CA LEU A 203 7.21 2.02 14.23
C LEU A 203 7.22 1.67 15.72
N GLU A 204 7.23 0.39 16.06
CA GLU A 204 7.38 -0.08 17.44
C GLU A 204 8.74 0.33 18.01
N ALA A 205 9.82 0.19 17.24
CA ALA A 205 11.15 0.65 17.63
C ALA A 205 11.25 2.19 17.75
N GLU A 206 10.40 2.94 17.04
CA GLU A 206 10.23 4.39 17.21
C GLU A 206 9.38 4.77 18.44
N GLY A 207 8.78 3.79 19.11
CA GLY A 207 8.02 3.95 20.36
C GLY A 207 6.51 4.08 20.18
N VAL A 208 5.96 3.67 19.03
CA VAL A 208 4.51 3.55 18.85
C VAL A 208 3.99 2.34 19.63
N ILE A 209 2.95 2.53 20.43
CA ILE A 209 2.34 1.47 21.25
C ILE A 209 1.06 0.98 20.56
N PHE A 210 1.06 -0.26 20.07
CA PHE A 210 -0.11 -0.87 19.44
C PHE A 210 -1.03 -1.58 20.45
N HIS A 211 -2.34 -1.36 20.30
CA HIS A 211 -3.40 -2.02 21.06
C HIS A 211 -4.30 -2.78 20.08
N TYR A 212 -4.04 -4.08 19.91
CA TYR A 212 -4.79 -4.94 18.98
C TYR A 212 -6.04 -5.55 19.61
N GLY A 213 -7.00 -5.94 18.77
CA GLY A 213 -8.25 -6.58 19.22
C GLY A 213 -9.16 -5.66 20.03
N VAL A 214 -9.06 -4.34 19.85
CA VAL A 214 -9.86 -3.35 20.57
C VAL A 214 -10.66 -2.50 19.59
N HIS A 215 -11.97 -2.69 19.56
CA HIS A 215 -12.88 -1.88 18.76
C HIS A 215 -13.38 -0.68 19.57
N ILE A 216 -12.77 0.49 19.36
CA ILE A 216 -13.25 1.75 19.95
C ILE A 216 -14.66 2.06 19.43
N GLY A 217 -15.56 2.45 20.34
CA GLY A 217 -16.99 2.62 20.10
C GLY A 217 -17.84 1.36 20.33
N ILE A 218 -17.22 0.18 20.49
CA ILE A 218 -17.92 -1.08 20.81
C ILE A 218 -17.38 -1.65 22.12
N ASP A 219 -16.08 -1.98 22.16
CA ASP A 219 -15.43 -2.57 23.34
C ASP A 219 -15.06 -1.51 24.38
N ARG A 220 -14.79 -0.28 23.93
CA ARG A 220 -14.42 0.87 24.78
C ARG A 220 -15.03 2.16 24.26
N ASP A 221 -15.50 3.03 25.16
CA ASP A 221 -16.05 4.34 24.77
C ASP A 221 -14.93 5.28 24.31
N ALA A 222 -15.11 5.93 23.16
CA ALA A 222 -14.19 6.95 22.65
C ALA A 222 -13.98 8.13 23.65
N LYS A 223 -14.97 8.41 24.50
CA LYS A 223 -14.88 9.44 25.56
C LYS A 223 -13.82 9.14 26.60
N GLU A 224 -13.55 7.86 26.89
CA GLU A 224 -12.45 7.48 27.78
C GLU A 224 -11.10 7.93 27.21
N LEU A 225 -10.93 7.81 25.90
CA LEU A 225 -9.70 8.23 25.22
C LEU A 225 -9.58 9.75 25.21
N LEU A 226 -10.69 10.48 24.99
CA LEU A 226 -10.69 11.94 25.08
C LEU A 226 -10.27 12.47 26.46
N GLY A 227 -10.60 11.75 27.55
CA GLY A 227 -10.18 12.12 28.90
C GLY A 227 -8.74 11.73 29.25
N ALA A 228 -8.18 10.70 28.61
CA ALA A 228 -6.88 10.13 28.95
C ALA A 228 -5.71 10.63 28.07
N PHE A 229 -6.01 11.23 26.92
CA PHE A 229 -5.04 11.67 25.92
C PHE A 229 -5.19 13.17 25.62
N ASP A 230 -4.10 13.84 25.26
CA ASP A 230 -4.12 15.25 24.85
C ASP A 230 -4.78 15.44 23.48
N ALA A 231 -4.75 14.43 22.61
CA ALA A 231 -5.41 14.45 21.31
C ALA A 231 -5.90 13.06 20.89
N LEU A 232 -6.96 13.04 20.07
CA LEU A 232 -7.56 11.83 19.50
C LEU A 232 -7.67 11.98 17.98
N LEU A 233 -7.09 11.04 17.23
CA LEU A 233 -7.21 10.97 15.78
C LEU A 233 -8.12 9.78 15.41
N LEU A 234 -9.10 10.02 14.54
CA LEU A 234 -9.99 8.99 14.02
C LEU A 234 -9.58 8.64 12.59
N THR A 235 -9.03 7.44 12.40
CA THR A 235 -8.51 6.91 11.13
C THR A 235 -9.13 5.55 10.79
N GLY A 236 -10.38 5.33 11.21
CA GLY A 236 -11.09 4.05 11.07
C GLY A 236 -11.48 3.66 9.64
N GLY A 237 -11.31 4.56 8.67
CA GLY A 237 -11.61 4.27 7.26
C GLY A 237 -13.10 4.12 6.95
N SER A 238 -13.40 3.51 5.80
CA SER A 238 -14.77 3.30 5.29
C SER A 238 -14.95 1.83 4.89
N GLU A 239 -15.46 1.02 5.81
CA GLU A 239 -15.70 -0.41 5.58
C GLU A 239 -17.15 -0.74 5.23
N THR A 240 -18.08 0.20 5.43
CA THR A 240 -19.50 -0.01 5.13
C THR A 240 -19.67 -0.21 3.62
N PRO A 241 -20.16 -1.38 3.19
CA PRO A 241 -20.33 -1.65 1.77
C PRO A 241 -21.50 -0.82 1.20
N ARG A 242 -21.42 -0.52 -0.09
CA ARG A 242 -22.56 0.04 -0.83
C ARG A 242 -23.48 -1.11 -1.25
N ASP A 243 -24.71 -1.09 -0.77
CA ASP A 243 -25.69 -2.13 -1.10
C ASP A 243 -26.41 -1.85 -2.42
N LEU A 244 -26.93 -2.92 -3.03
CA LEU A 244 -27.75 -2.89 -4.24
C LEU A 244 -29.08 -3.61 -3.94
N PRO A 245 -30.13 -2.88 -3.51
CA PRO A 245 -31.41 -3.48 -3.13
C PRO A 245 -32.23 -3.83 -4.38
N VAL A 246 -31.93 -4.99 -4.96
CA VAL A 246 -32.62 -5.53 -6.14
C VAL A 246 -33.20 -6.91 -5.85
N GLU A 247 -34.08 -7.40 -6.73
CA GLU A 247 -34.61 -8.75 -6.64
C GLU A 247 -33.48 -9.78 -6.58
N GLY A 248 -33.60 -10.76 -5.68
CA GLY A 248 -32.58 -11.78 -5.47
C GLY A 248 -31.40 -11.37 -4.57
N ARG A 249 -31.34 -10.13 -4.06
CA ARG A 249 -30.25 -9.66 -3.18
C ARG A 249 -30.02 -10.52 -1.93
N THR A 250 -31.06 -11.16 -1.41
CA THR A 250 -31.03 -12.01 -0.21
C THR A 250 -30.77 -13.50 -0.50
N LEU A 251 -30.59 -13.88 -1.77
CA LEU A 251 -30.29 -15.25 -2.14
C LEU A 251 -28.91 -15.68 -1.60
N SER A 252 -28.78 -16.97 -1.29
CA SER A 252 -27.50 -17.55 -0.88
C SER A 252 -26.46 -17.40 -1.99
N GLY A 253 -25.22 -17.08 -1.60
CA GLY A 253 -24.10 -16.85 -2.53
C GLY A 253 -23.89 -15.39 -2.93
N VAL A 254 -24.76 -14.46 -2.52
CA VAL A 254 -24.56 -13.02 -2.74
C VAL A 254 -23.81 -12.41 -1.55
N HIS A 255 -22.54 -12.08 -1.76
CA HIS A 255 -21.62 -11.59 -0.72
C HIS A 255 -21.03 -10.23 -1.07
N PHE A 256 -20.77 -9.41 -0.06
CA PHE A 256 -19.94 -8.23 -0.22
C PHE A 256 -18.46 -8.63 -0.32
N ALA A 257 -17.68 -7.85 -1.08
CA ALA A 257 -16.25 -8.12 -1.23
C ALA A 257 -15.49 -8.12 0.12
N MET A 258 -15.90 -7.26 1.06
CA MET A 258 -15.33 -7.18 2.40
C MET A 258 -15.75 -8.33 3.34
N GLU A 259 -16.65 -9.22 2.91
CA GLU A 259 -16.91 -10.50 3.59
C GLU A 259 -15.98 -11.59 3.03
N PHE A 260 -15.63 -11.50 1.75
CA PHE A 260 -14.85 -12.50 1.02
C PHE A 260 -13.33 -12.31 1.18
N LEU A 261 -12.81 -11.12 0.88
CA LEU A 261 -11.37 -10.85 0.82
C LEU A 261 -10.66 -11.01 2.18
N PRO A 262 -11.21 -10.49 3.31
CA PRO A 262 -10.54 -10.67 4.60
C PRO A 262 -10.42 -12.12 5.03
N GLN A 263 -11.40 -12.98 4.71
CA GLN A 263 -11.28 -14.40 5.01
C GLN A 263 -10.08 -15.02 4.29
N GLN A 264 -9.85 -14.66 3.02
CA GLN A 264 -8.69 -15.16 2.31
C GLN A 264 -7.39 -14.64 2.90
N ASN A 265 -7.28 -13.33 3.14
CA ASN A 265 -6.05 -12.76 3.70
C ASN A 265 -5.71 -13.39 5.06
N ARG A 266 -6.73 -13.69 5.88
CA ARG A 266 -6.57 -14.44 7.14
C ARG A 266 -6.07 -15.88 6.92
N ARG A 267 -6.58 -16.58 5.90
CA ARG A 267 -6.08 -17.93 5.53
C ARG A 267 -4.61 -17.90 5.14
N VAL A 268 -4.20 -16.91 4.34
CA VAL A 268 -2.80 -16.76 3.92
C VAL A 268 -1.90 -16.42 5.11
N SER A 269 -2.37 -15.56 6.02
CA SER A 269 -1.61 -15.15 7.21
C SER A 269 -1.65 -16.16 8.38
N GLY A 270 -2.39 -17.27 8.24
CA GLY A 270 -2.60 -18.25 9.30
C GLY A 270 -3.45 -17.72 10.47
N GLU A 271 -4.16 -16.61 10.30
CA GLU A 271 -5.06 -16.06 11.30
C GLU A 271 -6.38 -16.86 11.35
N PRO A 272 -7.00 -17.00 12.54
CA PRO A 272 -8.33 -17.57 12.64
C PRO A 272 -9.34 -16.71 11.87
N ILE A 273 -10.21 -17.37 11.10
CA ILE A 273 -11.32 -16.72 10.38
C ILE A 273 -12.47 -16.33 11.32
N GLY A 274 -12.50 -16.89 12.54
CA GLY A 274 -13.58 -16.71 13.52
C GLY A 274 -14.75 -17.66 13.29
N GLN A 275 -15.89 -17.37 13.93
CA GLN A 275 -17.13 -18.14 13.82
C GLN A 275 -18.00 -17.61 12.66
N VAL A 276 -17.45 -17.62 11.45
CA VAL A 276 -18.16 -17.19 10.23
C VAL A 276 -18.13 -18.30 9.18
N GLU A 277 -19.20 -18.39 8.39
CA GLU A 277 -19.28 -19.35 7.29
C GLU A 277 -18.18 -19.07 6.24
N PRO A 278 -17.41 -20.09 5.84
CA PRO A 278 -16.39 -19.94 4.80
C PRO A 278 -16.99 -19.55 3.45
N ILE A 279 -16.54 -18.41 2.90
CA ILE A 279 -16.86 -18.00 1.53
C ILE A 279 -15.69 -18.44 0.64
N LEU A 280 -15.96 -19.45 -0.20
CA LEU A 280 -15.00 -20.05 -1.13
C LEU A 280 -15.55 -20.09 -2.55
N ALA A 281 -14.67 -19.88 -3.53
CA ALA A 281 -14.95 -19.92 -4.96
C ALA A 281 -14.60 -21.26 -5.63
N ASP A 282 -13.98 -22.20 -4.91
CA ASP A 282 -13.57 -23.51 -5.44
C ASP A 282 -14.74 -24.25 -6.10
N GLY A 283 -14.52 -24.71 -7.33
CA GLY A 283 -15.54 -25.46 -8.09
C GLY A 283 -16.79 -24.66 -8.47
N LYS A 284 -16.75 -23.32 -8.41
CA LYS A 284 -17.92 -22.46 -8.71
C LYS A 284 -17.73 -21.61 -9.96
N HIS A 285 -18.86 -21.20 -10.54
CA HIS A 285 -18.93 -20.10 -11.50
C HIS A 285 -19.21 -18.81 -10.73
N VAL A 286 -18.26 -17.88 -10.73
CA VAL A 286 -18.32 -16.65 -9.92
C VAL A 286 -18.68 -15.46 -10.79
N VAL A 287 -19.57 -14.61 -10.29
CA VAL A 287 -19.87 -13.30 -10.87
C VAL A 287 -19.39 -12.21 -9.91
N VAL A 288 -18.56 -11.29 -10.39
CA VAL A 288 -18.07 -10.14 -9.64
C VAL A 288 -18.71 -8.88 -10.22
N ILE A 289 -19.50 -8.18 -9.40
CA ILE A 289 -20.15 -6.92 -9.78
C ILE A 289 -19.27 -5.76 -9.32
N GLY A 290 -18.69 -5.02 -10.26
CA GLY A 290 -17.85 -3.85 -9.99
C GLY A 290 -16.52 -3.84 -10.75
N GLY A 291 -16.19 -2.67 -11.32
CA GLY A 291 -15.01 -2.44 -12.16
C GLY A 291 -13.75 -1.92 -11.45
N GLY A 292 -13.79 -1.72 -10.12
CA GLY A 292 -12.67 -1.15 -9.36
C GLY A 292 -11.63 -2.17 -8.90
N ASP A 293 -10.61 -1.70 -8.17
CA ASP A 293 -9.54 -2.55 -7.62
C ASP A 293 -10.06 -3.69 -6.75
N THR A 294 -11.08 -3.44 -5.92
CA THR A 294 -11.74 -4.48 -5.13
C THR A 294 -12.34 -5.58 -6.00
N GLY A 295 -12.90 -5.24 -7.17
CA GLY A 295 -13.40 -6.23 -8.14
C GLY A 295 -12.26 -7.06 -8.72
N SER A 296 -11.16 -6.39 -9.13
CA SER A 296 -9.93 -7.06 -9.58
C SER A 296 -9.37 -8.02 -8.52
N ASP A 297 -9.40 -7.64 -7.25
CA ASP A 297 -8.97 -8.47 -6.12
C ASP A 297 -9.86 -9.71 -5.95
N CYS A 298 -11.18 -9.54 -6.02
CA CYS A 298 -12.14 -10.64 -5.98
C CYS A 298 -11.91 -11.63 -7.13
N ILE A 299 -11.66 -11.14 -8.35
CA ILE A 299 -11.37 -11.98 -9.52
C ILE A 299 -10.06 -12.76 -9.29
N GLY A 300 -8.99 -12.06 -8.93
CA GLY A 300 -7.68 -12.66 -8.71
C GLY A 300 -7.67 -13.70 -7.59
N ASN A 301 -8.46 -13.48 -6.53
CA ASN A 301 -8.64 -14.45 -5.46
C ASN A 301 -9.51 -15.64 -5.88
N SER A 302 -10.62 -15.40 -6.59
CA SER A 302 -11.52 -16.48 -7.03
C SER A 302 -10.81 -17.51 -7.91
N PHE A 303 -9.96 -17.07 -8.85
CA PHE A 303 -9.15 -17.99 -9.65
C PHE A 303 -8.14 -18.78 -8.81
N ARG A 304 -7.52 -18.15 -7.80
CA ARG A 304 -6.56 -18.83 -6.90
C ARG A 304 -7.23 -19.84 -5.98
N GLN A 305 -8.50 -19.62 -5.66
CA GLN A 305 -9.31 -20.58 -4.91
C GLN A 305 -9.86 -21.73 -5.78
N GLY A 306 -9.67 -21.73 -7.11
CA GLY A 306 -10.14 -22.82 -7.97
C GLY A 306 -11.52 -22.61 -8.61
N ALA A 307 -11.96 -21.36 -8.80
CA ALA A 307 -13.18 -21.09 -9.57
C ALA A 307 -13.11 -21.69 -10.99
N ILE A 308 -14.22 -22.29 -11.43
CA ILE A 308 -14.36 -22.85 -12.80
C ILE A 308 -14.37 -21.71 -13.82
N SER A 309 -15.08 -20.63 -13.50
CA SER A 309 -15.09 -19.41 -14.30
C SER A 309 -15.33 -18.20 -13.43
N VAL A 310 -14.84 -17.03 -13.87
CA VAL A 310 -15.13 -15.75 -13.23
C VAL A 310 -15.58 -14.76 -14.30
N THR A 311 -16.75 -14.15 -14.11
CA THR A 311 -17.32 -13.12 -14.97
C THR A 311 -17.35 -11.80 -14.22
N GLN A 312 -16.86 -10.72 -14.84
CA GLN A 312 -16.97 -9.37 -14.30
C GLN A 312 -18.12 -8.62 -14.97
N LEU A 313 -18.96 -7.96 -14.17
CA LEU A 313 -20.04 -7.06 -14.61
C LEU A 313 -19.80 -5.63 -14.14
#